data_AF-A0A7V5BC42-F1
#
_entry.id   AF-A0A7V5BC42-F1
#
_cell.length_a   1.000
_cell.length_b   1.000
_cell.length_c   1.000
_cell.angle_alpha   90.00
_cell.angle_beta   90.00
_cell.angle_gamma   90.00
#
_symmetry.space_group_name_H-M   'P 1'
#
loop_
_entity.id
_entity.type
_entity.pdbx_description
1 polymer ?
#
loop_
_entity_poly.entity_id
_entity_poly.type
_entity_poly.pdbx_seq_one_letter_code
_entity_poly.pdbx_strand_id
1 'polypeptide(L)'
;MKYLPKYILTLFLLMGSIFHASATHIRAGEIVIQQLDDCGLTIKAVVLTYAKASMNAADEDTIIIDWGDGLFSSAGRVNGPGNKGEFIGNDIKLNRYEAFHTYSGRATYVISTTDHNRNAGIINIPNSVFIPMHISTTYTFLNPQFQGCNSTPVILQPPIDFGC
;
A
#
# COMPACT_ATOMS: atom_id res chain seq x y z
N MET A 1 52.85 6.21 13.83
CA MET A 1 51.93 6.28 12.66
C MET A 1 51.63 4.92 12.00
N LYS A 2 51.68 3.78 12.70
CA LYS A 2 51.46 2.44 12.07
C LYS A 2 50.00 1.92 12.09
N TYR A 3 49.09 2.61 12.77
CA TYR A 3 47.71 2.13 12.97
C TYR A 3 46.67 2.85 12.11
N LEU A 4 47.03 3.96 11.46
CA LEU A 4 46.12 4.78 10.64
C LEU A 4 45.41 4.01 9.50
N PRO A 5 46.06 3.08 8.75
CA PRO A 5 45.38 2.42 7.63
C PRO A 5 44.34 1.38 8.07
N LYS A 6 44.48 0.81 9.28
CA LYS A 6 43.50 -0.15 9.83
C LYS A 6 42.17 0.54 10.11
N TYR A 7 42.19 1.73 10.72
CA TYR A 7 40.97 2.47 11.05
C TYR A 7 40.26 3.02 9.81
N ILE A 8 41.00 3.38 8.75
CA ILE A 8 40.43 3.82 7.47
C ILE A 8 39.66 2.67 6.79
N LEU A 9 40.23 1.46 6.80
CA LEU A 9 39.56 0.28 6.23
C LEU A 9 38.27 -0.08 7.01
N THR A 10 38.31 0.00 8.34
CA THR A 10 37.13 -0.24 9.18
C THR A 10 36.04 0.80 8.96
N LEU A 11 36.41 2.08 8.80
CA LEU A 11 35.47 3.17 8.50
C LEU A 11 34.83 3.01 7.11
N PHE A 12 35.60 2.55 6.11
CA PHE A 12 35.11 2.27 4.76
C PHE A 12 34.13 1.08 4.73
N LEU A 13 34.36 0.05 5.55
CA LEU A 13 33.43 -1.09 5.71
C LEU A 13 32.13 -0.71 6.44
N LEU A 14 32.19 0.21 7.41
CA LEU A 14 31.01 0.70 8.12
C LEU A 14 30.12 1.60 7.25
N MET A 15 30.71 2.40 6.35
CA MET A 15 29.96 3.25 5.40
C MET A 15 29.24 2.47 4.29
N GLY A 16 29.59 1.21 4.04
CA GLY A 16 28.97 0.37 3.00
C GLY A 16 27.65 -0.31 3.40
N SER A 17 27.16 -0.10 4.62
CA SER A 17 26.06 -0.90 5.21
C SER A 17 24.66 -0.26 5.17
N ILE A 18 24.49 0.86 4.47
CA ILE A 18 23.21 1.62 4.44
C ILE A 18 22.29 1.24 3.26
N PHE A 19 22.49 0.08 2.65
CA PHE A 19 21.58 -0.37 1.59
C PHE A 19 20.27 -0.88 2.21
N HIS A 20 19.25 -0.03 2.21
CA HIS A 20 17.87 -0.48 2.36
C HIS A 20 17.50 -1.31 1.13
N ALA A 21 17.58 -2.63 1.25
CA ALA A 21 16.99 -3.54 0.29
C ALA A 21 15.48 -3.57 0.53
N SER A 22 14.74 -2.74 -0.20
CA SER A 22 13.28 -2.84 -0.28
C SER A 22 12.94 -3.81 -1.41
N ALA A 23 12.14 -4.84 -1.11
CA ALA A 23 11.72 -5.83 -2.09
C ALA A 23 10.26 -6.26 -1.85
N THR A 24 9.32 -5.31 -1.95
CA THR A 24 7.87 -5.55 -1.81
C THR A 24 7.27 -6.15 -3.09
N HIS A 25 6.98 -7.44 -3.10
CA HIS A 25 6.39 -8.10 -4.28
C HIS A 25 4.86 -8.01 -4.25
N ILE A 26 4.31 -6.80 -4.41
CA ILE A 26 2.85 -6.63 -4.52
C ILE A 26 2.41 -7.16 -5.89
N ARG A 27 1.46 -8.11 -5.86
CA ARG A 27 0.82 -8.72 -7.02
C ARG A 27 -0.40 -7.93 -7.47
N ALA A 28 -1.20 -7.48 -6.52
CA ALA A 28 -2.43 -6.74 -6.75
C ALA A 28 -2.78 -5.86 -5.54
N GLY A 29 -3.68 -4.91 -5.74
CA GLY A 29 -4.28 -4.16 -4.64
C GLY A 29 -5.54 -3.41 -5.07
N GLU A 30 -6.32 -3.00 -4.08
CA GLU A 30 -7.55 -2.23 -4.25
C GLU A 30 -7.72 -1.23 -3.10
N ILE A 31 -8.44 -0.15 -3.38
CA ILE A 31 -8.83 0.86 -2.39
C ILE A 31 -10.36 0.86 -2.34
N VAL A 32 -10.92 0.50 -1.18
CA VAL A 32 -12.35 0.53 -0.91
C VAL A 32 -12.66 1.71 0.00
N ILE A 33 -13.62 2.54 -0.41
CA ILE A 33 -14.07 3.71 0.35
C ILE A 33 -15.44 3.44 0.94
N GLN A 34 -15.55 3.65 2.25
CA GLN A 34 -16.80 3.66 2.99
C GLN A 34 -17.05 5.06 3.55
N GLN A 35 -18.20 5.66 3.22
CA GLN A 35 -18.64 6.91 3.83
C GLN A 35 -19.21 6.65 5.23
N LEU A 36 -18.84 7.50 6.19
CA LEU A 36 -19.26 7.41 7.58
C LEU A 36 -20.30 8.47 7.95
N ASP A 37 -20.83 8.37 9.17
CA ASP A 37 -21.65 9.37 9.86
C ASP A 37 -22.80 9.93 9.01
N ASP A 38 -23.83 9.12 8.71
CA ASP A 38 -25.05 9.52 8.01
C ASP A 38 -24.81 10.38 6.74
N CYS A 39 -23.89 9.92 5.90
CA CYS A 39 -23.44 10.61 4.68
C CYS A 39 -22.65 11.90 4.94
N GLY A 40 -21.89 11.98 6.03
CA GLY A 40 -20.98 13.07 6.36
C GLY A 40 -19.81 13.23 5.38
N LEU A 41 -18.84 14.07 5.74
CA LEU A 41 -17.63 14.32 4.94
C LEU A 41 -16.45 13.42 5.33
N THR A 42 -16.66 12.53 6.31
CA THR A 42 -15.67 11.57 6.76
C THR A 42 -15.82 10.26 6.00
N ILE A 43 -14.71 9.76 5.49
CA ILE A 43 -14.61 8.46 4.85
C ILE A 43 -13.60 7.58 5.57
N LYS A 44 -13.80 6.28 5.44
CA LYS A 44 -12.82 5.24 5.75
C LYS A 44 -12.29 4.68 4.44
N ALA A 45 -10.97 4.75 4.25
CA ALA A 45 -10.30 4.01 3.20
C ALA A 45 -9.81 2.67 3.77
N VAL A 46 -10.14 1.59 3.08
CA VAL A 46 -9.59 0.26 3.30
C VAL A 46 -8.74 -0.08 2.09
N VAL A 47 -7.43 -0.17 2.28
CA VAL A 47 -6.50 -0.60 1.23
C VAL A 47 -6.18 -2.06 1.43
N LEU A 48 -6.43 -2.86 0.41
CA LEU A 48 -6.10 -4.28 0.38
C LEU A 48 -4.94 -4.49 -0.58
N THR A 49 -3.88 -5.16 -0.14
CA THR A 49 -2.76 -5.53 -1.00
C THR A 49 -2.48 -7.02 -0.90
N TYR A 50 -2.10 -7.61 -2.03
CA TYR A 50 -1.78 -9.02 -2.15
C TYR A 50 -0.28 -9.13 -2.45
N ALA A 51 0.51 -9.45 -1.43
CA ALA A 51 1.97 -9.56 -1.53
C ALA A 51 2.42 -11.01 -1.64
N LYS A 52 3.61 -11.26 -2.20
CA LYS A 52 4.26 -12.57 -2.17
C LYS A 52 4.66 -12.93 -0.72
N ALA A 53 4.20 -14.07 -0.20
CA ALA A 53 4.39 -14.45 1.20
C ALA A 53 5.81 -14.92 1.53
N SER A 54 6.48 -15.61 0.60
CA SER A 54 7.84 -16.15 0.73
C SER A 54 8.93 -15.08 0.69
N MET A 55 8.57 -13.83 0.38
CA MET A 55 9.48 -12.69 0.44
C MET A 55 9.26 -11.94 1.75
N ASN A 56 10.12 -12.21 2.74
CA ASN A 56 10.05 -11.59 4.07
C ASN A 56 10.72 -10.21 4.15
N ALA A 57 11.34 -9.73 3.07
CA ALA A 57 12.08 -8.48 3.06
C ALA A 57 11.14 -7.30 2.72
N ALA A 58 10.98 -6.39 3.67
CA ALA A 58 10.11 -5.18 3.63
C ALA A 58 8.62 -5.44 3.93
N ASP A 59 8.33 -5.96 5.12
CA ASP A 59 6.96 -5.97 5.65
C ASP A 59 6.58 -4.57 6.17
N GLU A 60 6.16 -3.67 5.28
CA GLU A 60 5.76 -2.31 5.65
C GLU A 60 4.45 -2.34 6.45
N ASP A 61 4.54 -2.13 7.76
CA ASP A 61 3.40 -2.10 8.69
C ASP A 61 2.44 -0.94 8.39
N THR A 62 2.89 0.04 7.61
CA THR A 62 2.12 1.23 7.23
C THR A 62 2.28 1.56 5.76
N ILE A 63 1.24 2.14 5.17
CA ILE A 63 1.28 2.74 3.83
C ILE A 63 0.89 4.22 3.89
N ILE A 64 1.30 5.00 2.90
CA ILE A 64 0.83 6.38 2.73
C ILE A 64 -0.35 6.39 1.76
N ILE A 65 -1.43 7.04 2.16
CA ILE A 65 -2.59 7.34 1.32
C ILE A 65 -2.55 8.82 0.96
N ASP A 66 -2.63 9.12 -0.33
CA ASP A 66 -2.94 10.44 -0.88
C ASP A 66 -4.46 10.55 -1.02
N TRP A 67 -5.05 11.55 -0.38
CA TRP A 67 -6.51 11.75 -0.36
C TRP A 67 -7.04 12.53 -1.56
N GLY A 68 -6.17 13.04 -2.44
CA GLY A 68 -6.56 13.80 -3.63
C GLY A 68 -7.00 15.24 -3.35
N ASP A 69 -6.80 15.73 -2.12
CA ASP A 69 -7.04 17.12 -1.71
C ASP A 69 -5.75 17.84 -1.26
N GLY A 70 -4.59 17.22 -1.52
CA GLY A 70 -3.27 17.70 -1.12
C GLY A 70 -2.83 17.24 0.27
N LEU A 71 -3.66 16.46 0.98
CA LEU A 71 -3.32 15.86 2.26
C LEU A 71 -2.96 14.38 2.11
N PHE A 72 -2.08 13.94 3.01
CA PHE A 72 -1.61 12.56 3.08
C PHE A 72 -1.79 12.03 4.49
N SER A 73 -2.02 10.73 4.63
CA SER A 73 -2.02 10.07 5.94
C SER A 73 -1.34 8.71 5.89
N SER A 74 -0.78 8.30 7.02
CA SER A 74 -0.32 6.93 7.22
C SER A 74 -1.48 6.03 7.62
N ALA A 75 -1.64 4.89 6.95
CA ALA A 75 -2.60 3.85 7.26
C ALA A 75 -1.86 2.63 7.82
N GLY A 76 -2.20 2.22 9.04
CA GLY A 76 -1.62 1.04 9.69
C GLY A 76 -2.30 -0.25 9.22
N ARG A 77 -1.53 -1.34 9.16
CA ARG A 77 -2.09 -2.67 8.90
C ARG A 77 -2.90 -3.16 10.09
N VAL A 78 -4.01 -3.85 9.82
CA VAL A 78 -5.00 -4.24 10.84
C VAL A 78 -5.40 -5.72 10.79
N ASN A 79 -4.72 -6.57 10.01
CA ASN A 79 -5.09 -7.98 9.85
C ASN A 79 -3.94 -8.96 10.09
N GLY A 80 -4.33 -10.21 10.35
CA GLY A 80 -3.43 -11.32 10.65
C GLY A 80 -2.82 -11.27 12.06
N PRO A 81 -2.05 -12.29 12.45
CA PRO A 81 -1.40 -12.36 13.75
C PRO A 81 -0.47 -11.17 13.97
N GLY A 82 -0.72 -10.37 15.01
CA GLY A 82 0.10 -9.19 15.32
C GLY A 82 0.08 -8.10 14.26
N ASN A 83 -0.98 -8.00 13.45
CA ASN A 83 -1.11 -7.04 12.33
C ASN A 83 -0.03 -7.22 11.24
N LYS A 84 0.45 -8.45 11.02
CA LYS A 84 1.48 -8.76 10.03
C LYS A 84 0.94 -9.29 8.70
N GLY A 85 -0.35 -9.14 8.46
CA GLY A 85 -1.02 -9.67 7.28
C GLY A 85 -1.37 -11.15 7.44
N GLU A 86 -2.24 -11.63 6.55
CA GLU A 86 -2.83 -12.95 6.60
C GLU A 86 -2.35 -13.79 5.43
N PHE A 87 -1.86 -14.99 5.70
CA PHE A 87 -1.50 -15.93 4.64
C PHE A 87 -2.75 -16.60 4.09
N ILE A 88 -3.03 -16.42 2.80
CA ILE A 88 -4.25 -16.92 2.15
C ILE A 88 -3.98 -18.08 1.17
N GLY A 89 -2.78 -18.66 1.22
CA GLY A 89 -2.36 -19.75 0.34
C GLY A 89 -1.64 -19.27 -0.93
N ASN A 90 -1.13 -20.22 -1.73
CA ASN A 90 -0.38 -20.01 -2.98
C ASN A 90 0.71 -18.93 -2.94
N ASP A 91 1.47 -18.89 -1.84
CA ASP A 91 2.53 -17.91 -1.65
C ASP A 91 2.01 -16.44 -1.64
N ILE A 92 0.80 -16.21 -1.12
CA ILE A 92 0.15 -14.90 -1.05
C ILE A 92 -0.15 -14.51 0.40
N LYS A 93 0.22 -13.27 0.73
CA LYS A 93 -0.11 -12.60 1.97
C LYS A 93 -1.05 -11.43 1.68
N LEU A 94 -2.25 -11.48 2.24
CA LEU A 94 -3.22 -10.40 2.22
C LEU A 94 -2.88 -9.39 3.33
N ASN A 95 -2.71 -8.13 2.96
CA ASN A 95 -2.57 -7.03 3.91
C ASN A 95 -3.78 -6.11 3.80
N ARG A 96 -4.27 -5.69 4.95
CA ARG A 96 -5.42 -4.79 5.06
C ARG A 96 -5.01 -3.59 5.90
N TYR A 97 -5.08 -2.41 5.29
CA TYR A 97 -4.76 -1.14 5.92
C TYR A 97 -6.01 -0.29 6.03
N GLU A 98 -6.14 0.44 7.12
CA GLU A 98 -7.28 1.34 7.34
C GLU A 98 -6.80 2.73 7.73
N ALA A 99 -7.46 3.75 7.15
CA ALA A 99 -7.33 5.12 7.59
C ALA A 99 -8.66 5.86 7.40
N PHE A 100 -8.77 6.98 8.12
CA PHE A 100 -9.93 7.85 8.09
C PHE A 100 -9.52 9.23 7.62
N HIS A 101 -10.37 9.88 6.84
CA HIS A 101 -10.14 11.24 6.37
C HIS A 101 -11.44 12.03 6.30
N THR A 102 -11.35 13.30 6.65
CA THR A 102 -12.48 14.23 6.62
C THR A 102 -12.19 15.34 5.62
N TYR A 103 -12.98 15.42 4.56
CA TYR A 103 -12.84 16.46 3.55
C TYR A 103 -13.49 17.77 3.98
N SER A 104 -12.99 18.89 3.46
CA SER A 104 -13.55 20.23 3.69
C SER A 104 -14.84 20.50 2.92
N GLY A 105 -15.15 19.69 1.90
CA GLY A 105 -16.32 19.84 1.06
C GLY A 105 -16.67 18.59 0.26
N ARG A 106 -17.85 18.61 -0.37
CA ARG A 106 -18.28 17.55 -1.29
C ARG A 106 -17.71 17.81 -2.67
N ALA A 107 -16.92 16.88 -3.18
CA ALA A 107 -16.39 16.90 -4.54
C ALA A 107 -16.08 15.47 -5.01
N THR A 108 -15.39 15.38 -6.15
CA THR A 108 -14.77 14.14 -6.63
C THR A 108 -13.28 14.18 -6.29
N TYR A 109 -12.81 13.14 -5.63
CA TYR A 109 -11.43 12.99 -5.19
C TYR A 109 -10.81 11.72 -5.78
N VAL A 110 -9.54 11.81 -6.16
CA VAL A 110 -8.74 10.65 -6.57
C VAL A 110 -7.89 10.23 -5.39
N ILE A 111 -8.25 9.12 -4.76
CA ILE A 111 -7.56 8.58 -3.60
C ILE A 111 -6.58 7.53 -4.09
N SER A 112 -5.33 7.58 -3.65
CA SER A 112 -4.30 6.70 -4.18
C SER A 112 -3.23 6.31 -3.16
N THR A 113 -2.51 5.24 -3.47
CA THR A 113 -1.28 4.86 -2.76
C THR A 113 -0.27 4.32 -3.76
N THR A 114 1.02 4.54 -3.47
CA THR A 114 2.13 4.08 -4.30
C THR A 114 3.11 3.31 -3.43
N ASP A 115 3.39 2.07 -3.84
CA ASP A 115 4.44 1.25 -3.27
C ASP A 115 5.63 1.17 -4.24
N HIS A 116 6.85 1.13 -3.71
CA HIS A 116 8.07 1.23 -4.49
C HIS A 116 8.34 0.00 -5.38
N ASN A 117 7.86 -1.18 -5.01
CA ASN A 117 8.19 -2.39 -5.75
C ASN A 117 6.94 -3.16 -6.19
N ARG A 118 7.09 -3.84 -7.32
CA ARG A 118 6.08 -4.71 -7.93
C ARG A 118 6.58 -6.14 -7.94
N ASN A 119 5.69 -7.11 -8.20
CA ASN A 119 6.11 -8.49 -8.38
C ASN A 119 7.21 -8.64 -9.45
N ALA A 120 8.25 -9.42 -9.13
CA ALA A 120 9.33 -9.74 -10.04
C ALA A 120 8.88 -10.70 -11.15
N GLY A 121 9.57 -10.68 -12.30
CA GLY A 121 9.35 -11.63 -13.39
C GLY A 121 8.10 -11.37 -14.23
N ILE A 122 7.56 -10.14 -14.21
CA ILE A 122 6.47 -9.76 -15.12
C ILE A 122 7.06 -9.62 -16.54
N ILE A 123 6.72 -10.56 -17.42
CA ILE A 123 7.35 -10.75 -18.73
C ILE A 123 7.32 -9.48 -19.60
N ASN A 124 6.23 -8.70 -19.54
CA ASN A 124 6.05 -7.49 -20.34
C ASN A 124 6.56 -6.21 -19.66
N ILE A 125 7.18 -6.30 -18.48
CA ILE A 125 7.77 -5.16 -17.76
C ILE A 125 9.24 -5.46 -17.46
N PRO A 126 10.19 -4.90 -18.23
CA PRO A 126 11.62 -5.06 -17.96
C PRO A 126 11.97 -4.61 -16.55
N ASN A 127 12.75 -5.41 -15.81
CA ASN A 127 13.13 -5.14 -14.43
C ASN A 127 11.93 -4.85 -13.51
N SER A 128 10.83 -5.58 -13.67
CA SER A 128 9.53 -5.31 -13.01
C SER A 128 9.62 -5.11 -11.49
N VAL A 129 10.60 -5.75 -10.83
CA VAL A 129 10.84 -5.62 -9.39
C VAL A 129 11.11 -4.17 -8.94
N PHE A 130 11.72 -3.35 -9.79
CA PHE A 130 12.08 -1.95 -9.47
C PHE A 130 11.05 -0.94 -9.99
N ILE A 131 9.92 -1.40 -10.50
CA ILE A 131 8.87 -0.52 -11.02
C ILE A 131 7.79 -0.34 -9.94
N PRO A 132 7.48 0.91 -9.53
CA PRO A 132 6.45 1.16 -8.53
C PRO A 132 5.08 0.61 -8.91
N MET A 133 4.33 0.21 -7.89
CA MET A 133 2.91 -0.13 -8.01
C MET A 133 2.07 1.02 -7.48
N HIS A 134 1.30 1.64 -8.37
CA HIS A 134 0.33 2.68 -8.02
C HIS A 134 -1.08 2.12 -8.17
N ILE A 135 -1.91 2.28 -7.14
CA ILE A 135 -3.34 1.99 -7.19
C ILE A 135 -4.10 3.24 -6.80
N SER A 136 -5.21 3.49 -7.51
CA SER A 136 -6.06 4.63 -7.25
C SER A 136 -7.53 4.28 -7.43
N THR A 137 -8.38 5.01 -6.73
CA THR A 137 -9.83 4.96 -6.88
C THR A 137 -10.38 6.37 -6.91
N THR A 138 -11.46 6.58 -7.68
CA THR A 138 -12.16 7.86 -7.71
C THR A 138 -13.40 7.76 -6.86
N TYR A 139 -13.54 8.67 -5.90
CA TYR A 139 -14.69 8.75 -5.02
C TYR A 139 -15.39 10.09 -5.17
N THR A 140 -16.70 10.05 -5.41
CA THR A 140 -17.55 11.24 -5.50
C THR A 140 -18.51 11.27 -4.32
N PHE A 141 -18.48 12.36 -3.57
CA PHE A 141 -19.52 12.66 -2.61
C PHE A 141 -20.82 13.01 -3.34
N LEU A 142 -21.82 12.15 -3.20
CA LEU A 142 -23.15 12.39 -3.74
C LEU A 142 -23.92 13.40 -2.87
N ASN A 143 -25.01 13.93 -3.42
CA ASN A 143 -25.95 14.73 -2.66
C ASN A 143 -26.78 13.81 -1.74
N PRO A 144 -26.63 13.89 -0.41
CA PRO A 144 -27.26 12.96 0.50
C PRO A 144 -28.78 13.10 0.53
N GLN A 145 -29.32 14.28 0.20
CA GLN A 145 -30.76 14.54 0.21
C GLN A 145 -31.51 13.82 -0.90
N PHE A 146 -30.87 13.59 -2.05
CA PHE A 146 -31.52 13.01 -3.23
C PHE A 146 -30.93 11.67 -3.67
N GLN A 147 -29.65 11.44 -3.39
CA GLN A 147 -28.90 10.27 -3.86
C GLN A 147 -28.44 9.35 -2.71
N GLY A 148 -28.56 9.81 -1.46
CA GLY A 148 -28.08 9.07 -0.30
C GLY A 148 -26.56 9.03 -0.17
N CYS A 149 -26.07 8.12 0.67
CA CYS A 149 -24.64 7.90 0.87
C CYS A 149 -24.04 7.06 -0.26
N ASN A 150 -22.73 7.16 -0.46
CA ASN A 150 -22.01 6.37 -1.44
C ASN A 150 -20.86 5.58 -0.80
N SER A 151 -20.51 4.44 -1.39
CA SER A 151 -19.31 3.67 -1.08
C SER A 151 -18.83 3.03 -2.37
N THR A 152 -17.52 2.83 -2.53
CA THR A 152 -17.03 2.19 -3.76
C THR A 152 -17.45 0.71 -3.79
N PRO A 153 -17.58 0.12 -4.99
CA PRO A 153 -17.75 -1.33 -5.12
C PRO A 153 -16.64 -2.10 -4.39
N VAL A 154 -16.99 -3.28 -3.88
CA VAL A 154 -16.03 -4.22 -3.29
C VAL A 154 -15.82 -5.36 -4.27
N ILE A 155 -14.57 -5.70 -4.58
CA ILE A 155 -14.28 -6.86 -5.43
C ILE A 155 -14.48 -8.12 -4.59
N LEU A 156 -15.43 -8.97 -5.00
CA LEU A 156 -15.77 -10.21 -4.29
C LEU A 156 -14.77 -11.34 -4.53
N GLN A 157 -14.01 -11.25 -5.62
CA GLN A 157 -12.98 -12.19 -5.99
C GLN A 157 -11.61 -11.50 -5.87
N PRO A 158 -10.69 -12.01 -5.04
CA PRO A 158 -9.34 -11.47 -4.98
C PRO A 158 -8.73 -11.31 -6.38
N PRO A 159 -8.15 -10.14 -6.73
CA PRO A 159 -7.56 -9.86 -8.05
C PRO A 159 -6.21 -10.56 -8.23
N ILE A 160 -6.18 -11.86 -7.95
CA ILE A 160 -5.04 -12.76 -8.09
C ILE A 160 -5.44 -13.77 -9.17
N ASP A 161 -4.73 -13.75 -10.30
CA ASP A 161 -4.96 -14.70 -11.38
C ASP A 161 -4.07 -15.93 -11.18
N PHE A 162 -4.65 -17.11 -11.36
CA PHE A 162 -3.91 -18.35 -11.49
C PHE A 162 -3.98 -18.75 -12.96
N GLY A 163 -2.98 -18.30 -13.74
CA GLY A 163 -2.81 -18.80 -15.10
C GLY A 163 -2.79 -20.33 -15.07
N CYS A 164 -3.72 -20.95 -15.79
CA CYS A 164 -3.90 -22.39 -15.87
C CYS A 164 -2.90 -23.06 -16.82
#